data_AF-A0AA35T2L2-F1
#
_entry.id   AF-A0AA35T2L2-F1
#
_cell.length_a   1.000
_cell.length_b   1.000
_cell.length_c   1.000
_cell.angle_alpha   90.00
_cell.angle_beta   90.00
_cell.angle_gamma   90.00
#
_symmetry.space_group_name_H-M   'P 1'
#
loop_
_entity.id
_entity.type
_entity.pdbx_description
1 polymer ?
#
loop_
_entity_poly.entity_id
_entity_poly.type
_entity_poly.pdbx_seq_one_letter_code
_entity_poly.pdbx_strand_id
1 'polypeptide(L)'
;MQEATSITDEVQFLDAPNVKIARNSFEELTVELPDGASHANVEAVRSFPLTDSNKYITLLDSEGEEIGIIQDIKQLPRESAEILVSELQKRYFMPKITKIHELDGEFGVTRWVVETNRGPVTFGMRTRYDVVSLDNGRVLIKDADGNRYEIENYHHLDLASLALLETQL
;
A
#
# COMPACT_ATOMS: atom_id res chain seq x y z
N MET A 1 -5.24 10.30 -40.52
CA MET A 1 -3.89 10.57 -39.99
C MET A 1 -4.01 10.38 -38.49
N GLN A 2 -3.54 9.26 -37.95
CA GLN A 2 -3.49 9.08 -36.49
C GLN A 2 -2.35 9.95 -35.99
N GLU A 3 -2.67 10.93 -35.14
CA GLU A 3 -1.66 11.66 -34.39
C GLU A 3 -0.93 10.66 -33.51
N ALA A 4 0.37 10.52 -33.73
CA ALA A 4 1.24 9.75 -32.86
C ALA A 4 1.20 10.44 -31.49
N THR A 5 0.70 9.75 -30.48
CA THR A 5 0.86 10.17 -29.08
C THR A 5 2.36 10.24 -28.81
N SER A 6 2.89 11.46 -28.81
CA SER A 6 4.27 11.72 -28.44
C SER A 6 4.36 11.50 -26.94
N ILE A 7 4.91 10.36 -26.52
CA ILE A 7 5.27 10.10 -25.13
C ILE A 7 6.52 10.96 -24.88
N THR A 8 6.30 12.21 -24.45
CA THR A 8 7.37 13.19 -24.22
C THR A 8 7.59 13.50 -22.74
N ASP A 9 6.83 12.86 -21.84
CA ASP A 9 6.99 13.05 -20.41
C ASP A 9 8.15 12.19 -19.91
N GLU A 10 9.32 12.82 -19.77
CA GLU A 10 10.43 12.25 -19.03
C GLU A 10 10.02 12.14 -17.55
N VAL A 11 10.24 10.97 -16.96
CA VAL A 11 10.02 10.74 -15.54
C VAL A 11 10.87 11.72 -14.72
N GLN A 12 10.23 12.56 -13.92
CA GLN A 12 10.92 13.57 -13.13
C GLN A 12 11.15 13.07 -11.69
N PHE A 13 12.39 12.74 -11.36
CA PHE A 13 12.78 12.48 -9.97
C PHE A 13 13.00 13.79 -9.22
N LEU A 14 12.37 13.91 -8.06
CA LEU A 14 12.54 15.06 -7.19
C LEU A 14 13.82 14.95 -6.35
N ASP A 15 14.41 16.10 -6.03
CA ASP A 15 15.54 16.20 -5.09
C ASP A 15 15.06 16.01 -3.64
N ALA A 16 14.78 14.76 -3.28
CA ALA A 16 14.11 14.37 -2.04
C ALA A 16 14.68 15.03 -0.76
N PRO A 17 16.01 15.17 -0.56
CA PRO A 17 16.55 15.86 0.61
C PRO A 17 16.07 17.30 0.81
N ASN A 18 15.66 17.98 -0.27
CA ASN A 18 15.21 19.37 -0.27
C ASN A 18 13.70 19.52 -0.49
N VAL A 19 12.95 18.42 -0.59
CA VAL A 19 11.49 18.43 -0.63
C VAL A 19 10.93 18.49 0.78
N LYS A 20 10.03 19.44 1.05
CA LYS A 20 9.31 19.51 2.31
C LYS A 20 7.88 19.05 2.11
N ILE A 21 7.46 18.10 2.94
CA ILE A 21 6.10 17.58 2.99
C ILE A 21 5.52 17.93 4.35
N ALA A 22 4.31 18.50 4.35
CA ALA A 22 3.57 18.89 5.54
C ALA A 22 2.06 18.61 5.37
N ARG A 23 1.27 18.87 6.42
CA ARG A 23 -0.19 18.90 6.36
C ARG A 23 -0.69 20.31 6.64
N ASN A 24 -1.70 20.75 5.89
CA ASN A 24 -2.37 22.01 6.17
C ASN A 24 -3.44 21.84 7.29
N SER A 25 -4.18 22.91 7.60
CA SER A 25 -5.25 22.90 8.61
C SER A 25 -6.44 22.00 8.27
N PHE A 26 -6.55 21.53 7.03
CA PHE A 26 -7.58 20.62 6.56
C PHE A 26 -7.10 19.16 6.49
N GLU A 27 -5.92 18.86 7.08
CA GLU A 27 -5.26 17.54 7.03
C GLU A 27 -4.84 17.08 5.62
N GLU A 28 -4.84 17.99 4.64
CA GLU A 28 -4.40 17.72 3.28
C GLU A 28 -2.87 17.81 3.18
N LEU A 29 -2.28 16.96 2.33
CA LEU A 29 -0.85 16.96 2.08
C LEU A 29 -0.45 18.22 1.29
N THR A 30 0.61 18.88 1.73
CA THR A 30 1.25 19.99 1.01
C THR A 30 2.72 19.67 0.74
N VAL A 31 3.19 20.03 -0.44
CA VAL A 31 4.58 19.79 -0.88
C VAL A 31 5.21 21.10 -1.31
N GLU A 32 6.37 21.43 -0.75
CA GLU A 32 7.21 22.56 -1.17
C GLU A 32 8.48 22.00 -1.81
N LEU A 33 8.75 22.43 -3.05
CA LEU A 33 9.91 22.04 -3.85
C LEU A 33 11.08 23.02 -3.65
N PRO A 34 12.32 22.62 -4.01
CA PRO A 34 13.51 23.45 -3.78
C PRO A 34 13.53 24.77 -4.56
N ASP A 35 12.79 24.85 -5.66
CA ASP A 35 12.62 26.06 -6.48
C ASP A 35 11.58 27.05 -5.89
N GLY A 36 10.95 26.68 -4.77
CA GLY A 36 9.92 27.47 -4.09
C GLY A 36 8.50 27.21 -4.59
N ALA A 37 8.30 26.30 -5.56
CA ALA A 37 6.96 25.86 -5.94
C ALA A 37 6.29 25.14 -4.77
N SER A 38 5.00 25.41 -4.58
CA SER A 38 4.20 24.83 -3.50
C SER A 38 2.90 24.28 -4.04
N HIS A 39 2.61 23.03 -3.70
CA HIS A 39 1.42 22.29 -4.12
C HIS A 39 0.61 21.93 -2.88
N ALA A 40 -0.70 22.16 -2.94
CA ALA A 40 -1.65 21.76 -1.92
C ALA A 40 -2.55 20.64 -2.44
N ASN A 41 -3.18 19.90 -1.52
CA ASN A 41 -4.01 18.74 -1.84
C ASN A 41 -3.26 17.70 -2.70
N VAL A 42 -2.02 17.43 -2.31
CA VAL A 42 -1.15 16.49 -3.02
C VAL A 42 -1.54 15.06 -2.69
N GLU A 43 -1.64 14.21 -3.71
CA GLU A 43 -1.86 12.79 -3.55
C GLU A 43 -0.54 12.01 -3.69
N ALA A 44 -0.28 11.08 -2.77
CA ALA A 44 0.88 10.18 -2.83
C ALA A 44 0.47 8.78 -3.30
N VAL A 45 1.11 8.29 -4.36
CA VAL A 45 0.86 6.97 -4.98
C VAL A 45 2.15 6.13 -4.94
N ARG A 46 2.05 4.86 -4.54
CA ARG A 46 3.15 3.90 -4.74
C ARG A 46 3.12 3.36 -6.17
N SER A 47 4.21 3.51 -6.92
CA SER A 47 4.33 2.84 -8.22
C SER A 47 4.46 1.32 -8.06
N PHE A 48 5.13 0.88 -6.98
CA PHE A 48 5.35 -0.55 -6.68
C PHE A 48 4.84 -0.89 -5.27
N PRO A 49 3.52 -0.91 -5.05
CA PRO A 49 2.92 -1.01 -3.72
C PRO A 49 3.27 -2.30 -2.97
N LEU A 50 3.60 -3.37 -3.70
CA LEU A 50 3.89 -4.68 -3.12
C LEU A 50 5.39 -4.89 -2.92
N THR A 51 6.24 -4.65 -3.91
CA THR A 51 7.66 -5.01 -3.85
C THR A 51 8.55 -3.94 -3.23
N ASP A 52 8.23 -2.67 -3.47
CA ASP A 52 9.07 -1.53 -3.07
C ASP A 52 8.21 -0.42 -2.45
N SER A 53 7.49 -0.74 -1.37
CA SER A 53 6.47 0.13 -0.77
C SER A 53 6.96 1.50 -0.25
N ASN A 54 8.28 1.69 -0.16
CA ASN A 54 8.92 2.92 0.28
C ASN A 54 9.73 3.61 -0.83
N LYS A 55 9.66 3.11 -2.08
CA LYS A 55 10.38 3.67 -3.22
C LYS A 55 9.42 4.00 -4.33
N TYR A 56 9.86 4.90 -5.22
CA TYR A 56 9.10 5.34 -6.38
C TYR A 56 7.69 5.77 -5.96
N ILE A 57 7.65 6.80 -5.12
CA ILE A 57 6.39 7.41 -4.69
C ILE A 57 6.10 8.58 -5.62
N THR A 58 5.08 8.44 -6.46
CA THR A 58 4.62 9.51 -7.34
C THR A 58 3.77 10.48 -6.53
N LEU A 59 4.07 11.77 -6.64
CA LEU A 59 3.29 12.85 -6.08
C LEU A 59 2.45 13.48 -7.19
N LEU A 60 1.14 13.49 -7.00
CA LEU A 60 0.17 14.07 -7.93
C LEU A 60 -0.43 15.34 -7.33
N ASP A 61 -0.65 16.36 -8.14
CA ASP A 61 -1.36 17.56 -7.71
C ASP A 61 -2.89 17.33 -7.60
N SER A 62 -3.63 18.40 -7.32
CA SER A 62 -5.09 18.34 -7.16
C SER A 62 -5.85 17.98 -8.44
N GLU A 63 -5.24 18.17 -9.60
CA GLU A 63 -5.81 17.81 -10.91
C GLU A 63 -5.40 16.38 -11.32
N GLY A 64 -4.52 15.74 -10.55
CA GLY A 64 -4.00 14.40 -10.82
C GLY A 64 -2.76 14.39 -11.71
N GLU A 65 -2.17 15.54 -11.99
CA GLU A 65 -0.96 15.67 -12.81
C GLU A 65 0.29 15.38 -11.97
N GLU A 66 1.31 14.78 -12.59
CA GLU A 66 2.55 14.41 -11.90
C GLU A 66 3.37 15.65 -11.53
N ILE A 67 3.61 15.83 -10.22
CA ILE A 67 4.59 16.79 -9.70
C ILE A 67 6.01 16.19 -9.82
N GLY A 68 6.12 14.89 -9.56
CA GLY A 68 7.35 14.11 -9.70
C GLY A 68 7.39 12.90 -8.78
N ILE A 69 8.54 12.21 -8.78
CA ILE A 69 8.75 10.95 -8.07
C ILE A 69 9.81 11.09 -6.98
N ILE A 70 9.45 10.67 -5.76
CA ILE A 70 10.42 10.42 -4.68
C ILE A 70 11.00 9.02 -4.87
N GLN A 71 12.30 8.92 -5.14
CA GLN A 71 12.96 7.65 -5.42
C GLN A 71 12.95 6.72 -4.19
N ASP A 72 13.29 7.23 -3.00
CA ASP A 72 13.23 6.49 -1.73
C ASP A 72 12.82 7.45 -0.62
N ILE A 73 11.78 7.09 0.14
CA ILE A 73 11.27 7.89 1.26
C ILE A 73 12.38 8.18 2.30
N LYS A 74 13.39 7.31 2.42
CA LYS A 74 14.52 7.50 3.35
C LYS A 74 15.42 8.70 3.00
N GLN A 75 15.31 9.23 1.79
CA GLN A 75 16.07 10.40 1.36
C GLN A 75 15.40 11.73 1.75
N LEU A 76 14.12 11.70 2.14
CA LEU A 76 13.40 12.88 2.62
C LEU A 76 13.91 13.33 3.99
N PRO A 77 13.76 14.63 4.34
CA PRO A 77 13.82 15.08 5.71
C PRO A 77 12.92 14.23 6.61
N ARG A 78 13.39 13.94 7.83
CA ARG A 78 12.72 13.00 8.75
C ARG A 78 11.22 13.28 8.94
N GLU A 79 10.86 14.54 9.19
CA GLU A 79 9.47 14.95 9.40
C GLU A 79 8.61 14.69 8.15
N SER A 80 9.12 15.06 6.97
CA SER A 80 8.46 14.82 5.70
C SER A 80 8.31 13.34 5.38
N ALA A 81 9.32 12.52 5.71
CA ALA A 81 9.25 11.07 5.59
C ALA A 81 8.16 10.47 6.49
N GLU A 82 8.09 10.90 7.76
CA GLU A 82 7.08 10.42 8.72
C GLU A 82 5.65 10.76 8.26
N ILE A 83 5.43 11.97 7.75
CA ILE A 83 4.14 12.40 7.20
C ILE A 83 3.77 11.59 5.96
N LEU A 84 4.69 11.44 5.01
CA LEU A 84 4.44 10.68 3.78
C LEU A 84 4.14 9.21 4.07
N VAL A 85 4.89 8.58 4.97
CA VAL A 85 4.61 7.19 5.41
C VAL A 85 3.22 7.08 6.01
N SER A 86 2.85 8.01 6.90
CA SER A 86 1.51 8.04 7.50
C SER A 86 0.42 8.17 6.45
N GLU A 87 0.62 9.01 5.43
CA GLU A 87 -0.35 9.22 4.36
C GLU A 87 -0.52 7.97 3.49
N LEU A 88 0.60 7.35 3.11
CA LEU A 88 0.61 6.09 2.37
C LEU A 88 -0.03 4.95 3.19
N GLN A 89 0.11 4.94 4.52
CA GLN A 89 -0.53 3.95 5.37
C GLN A 89 -2.06 4.09 5.41
N LYS A 90 -2.59 5.33 5.35
CA LYS A 90 -4.04 5.56 5.27
C LYS A 90 -4.59 5.04 3.94
N ARG A 91 -3.90 5.33 2.84
CA ARG A 91 -4.33 4.96 1.48
C ARG A 91 -4.18 3.47 1.18
N TYR A 92 -3.05 2.89 1.54
CA TYR A 92 -2.71 1.49 1.25
C TYR A 92 -2.89 0.59 2.48
N PHE A 93 -3.89 0.91 3.30
CA PHE A 93 -4.17 0.17 4.53
C PHE A 93 -4.42 -1.32 4.22
N MET A 94 -3.59 -2.18 4.80
CA MET A 94 -3.66 -3.63 4.65
C MET A 94 -3.39 -4.24 6.02
N PRO A 95 -4.42 -4.66 6.78
CA PRO A 95 -4.23 -5.29 8.08
C PRO A 95 -3.33 -6.52 7.96
N LYS A 96 -2.40 -6.65 8.89
CA LYS A 96 -1.50 -7.80 8.95
C LYS A 96 -2.14 -8.90 9.78
N ILE A 97 -2.47 -10.03 9.17
CA ILE A 97 -2.98 -11.22 9.85
C ILE A 97 -1.82 -11.83 10.65
N THR A 98 -2.02 -11.94 11.95
CA THR A 98 -1.06 -12.51 12.91
C THR A 98 -1.46 -13.89 13.39
N LYS A 99 -2.74 -14.26 13.23
CA LYS A 99 -3.28 -15.58 13.59
C LYS A 99 -4.51 -15.92 12.75
N ILE A 100 -4.66 -17.18 12.38
CA ILE A 100 -5.87 -17.73 11.77
C ILE A 100 -6.53 -18.64 12.81
N HIS A 101 -7.74 -18.29 13.24
CA HIS A 101 -8.47 -19.03 14.24
C HIS A 101 -9.30 -20.15 13.61
N GLU A 102 -9.95 -19.87 12.49
CA GLU A 102 -10.92 -20.76 11.87
C GLU A 102 -11.08 -20.42 10.40
N LEU A 103 -11.21 -21.47 9.58
CA LEU A 103 -11.67 -21.39 8.20
C LEU A 103 -12.90 -22.30 8.06
N ASP A 104 -14.03 -21.74 7.64
CA ASP A 104 -15.28 -22.48 7.48
C ASP A 104 -15.87 -22.26 6.09
N GLY A 105 -16.15 -23.35 5.37
CA GLY A 105 -16.59 -23.31 3.98
C GLY A 105 -18.07 -23.59 3.85
N GLU A 106 -18.88 -22.57 3.60
CA GLU A 106 -20.32 -22.72 3.38
C GLU A 106 -20.78 -22.00 2.10
N PHE A 107 -21.65 -22.65 1.32
CA PHE A 107 -22.31 -22.07 0.15
C PHE A 107 -21.39 -21.40 -0.88
N GLY A 108 -20.17 -21.92 -1.05
CA GLY A 108 -19.18 -21.36 -2.01
C GLY A 108 -18.46 -20.11 -1.50
N VAL A 109 -18.55 -19.81 -0.21
CA VAL A 109 -17.75 -18.78 0.47
C VAL A 109 -16.99 -19.44 1.61
N THR A 110 -15.71 -19.12 1.73
CA THR A 110 -14.90 -19.51 2.89
C THR A 110 -14.86 -18.34 3.86
N ARG A 111 -15.43 -18.52 5.04
CA ARG A 111 -15.36 -17.58 6.16
C ARG A 111 -14.02 -17.74 6.86
N TRP A 112 -13.30 -16.64 7.00
CA TRP A 112 -12.04 -16.53 7.73
C TRP A 112 -12.29 -15.83 9.05
N VAL A 113 -11.82 -16.42 10.15
CA VAL A 113 -11.76 -15.78 11.47
C VAL A 113 -10.30 -15.60 11.83
N VAL A 114 -9.85 -14.36 11.94
CA VAL A 114 -8.42 -14.04 12.08
C VAL A 114 -8.17 -12.98 13.15
N GLU A 115 -6.98 -13.00 13.72
CA GLU A 115 -6.42 -11.87 14.47
C GLU A 115 -5.54 -11.03 13.52
N THR A 116 -5.62 -9.71 13.64
CA THR A 116 -4.75 -8.79 12.91
C THR A 116 -3.98 -7.89 13.86
N ASN A 117 -2.97 -7.18 13.37
CA ASN A 117 -2.31 -6.12 14.13
C ASN A 117 -3.22 -4.94 14.53
N ARG A 118 -4.49 -4.94 14.13
CA ARG A 118 -5.51 -3.95 14.48
C ARG A 118 -6.73 -4.55 15.18
N GLY A 119 -6.64 -5.80 15.63
CA GLY A 119 -7.71 -6.53 16.31
C GLY A 119 -8.32 -7.65 15.46
N PRO A 120 -9.31 -8.36 16.02
CA PRO A 120 -9.92 -9.50 15.37
C PRO A 120 -10.82 -9.08 14.20
N VAL A 121 -10.78 -9.85 13.12
CA VAL A 121 -11.58 -9.62 11.92
C VAL A 121 -12.20 -10.94 11.45
N THR A 122 -13.43 -10.87 10.95
CA THR A 122 -14.07 -11.96 10.22
C THR A 122 -14.42 -11.47 8.82
N PHE A 123 -14.00 -12.19 7.79
CA PHE A 123 -14.32 -11.86 6.39
C PHE A 123 -14.61 -13.12 5.57
N GLY A 124 -15.25 -12.95 4.42
CA GLY A 124 -15.58 -14.04 3.50
C GLY A 124 -14.75 -13.98 2.22
N MET A 125 -14.28 -15.12 1.73
CA MET A 125 -13.61 -15.27 0.45
C MET A 125 -14.46 -16.09 -0.51
N ARG A 126 -14.57 -15.64 -1.77
CA ARG A 126 -15.33 -16.37 -2.81
C ARG A 126 -14.48 -17.39 -3.56
N THR A 127 -13.17 -17.22 -3.54
CA THR A 127 -12.24 -18.06 -4.30
C THR A 127 -10.89 -18.08 -3.63
N ARG A 128 -10.21 -19.24 -3.68
CA ARG A 128 -8.83 -19.38 -3.21
C ARG A 128 -7.82 -18.65 -4.10
N TYR A 129 -8.18 -18.31 -5.33
CA TYR A 129 -7.31 -17.54 -6.23
C TYR A 129 -7.03 -16.11 -5.73
N ASP A 130 -7.82 -15.61 -4.78
CA ASP A 130 -7.59 -14.34 -4.10
C ASP A 130 -6.59 -14.47 -2.91
N VAL A 131 -6.05 -15.67 -2.66
CA VAL A 131 -4.90 -15.92 -1.79
C VAL A 131 -3.66 -16.08 -2.67
N VAL A 132 -2.73 -15.14 -2.57
CA VAL A 132 -1.52 -15.10 -3.42
C VAL A 132 -0.29 -15.16 -2.54
N SER A 133 0.46 -16.26 -2.65
CA SER A 133 1.80 -16.38 -2.06
C SER A 133 2.83 -15.64 -2.89
N LEU A 134 3.70 -14.91 -2.22
CA LEU A 134 4.84 -14.19 -2.75
C LEU A 134 6.13 -14.74 -2.13
N ASP A 135 7.27 -14.22 -2.58
CA ASP A 135 8.58 -14.60 -2.04
C ASP A 135 8.69 -14.33 -0.52
N ASN A 136 9.64 -15.01 0.13
CA ASN A 136 9.96 -14.86 1.56
C ASN A 136 8.80 -15.18 2.52
N GLY A 137 7.86 -16.01 2.10
CA GLY A 137 6.75 -16.46 2.93
C GLY A 137 5.61 -15.44 3.07
N ARG A 138 5.59 -14.40 2.25
CA ARG A 138 4.54 -13.38 2.30
C ARG A 138 3.28 -13.87 1.59
N VAL A 139 2.09 -13.58 2.14
CA VAL A 139 0.80 -13.92 1.51
C VAL A 139 -0.09 -12.70 1.47
N LEU A 140 -0.72 -12.45 0.32
CA LEU A 140 -1.75 -11.45 0.15
C LEU A 140 -3.10 -12.12 0.04
N ILE A 141 -4.09 -11.58 0.76
CA ILE A 141 -5.46 -12.11 0.79
C ILE A 141 -6.40 -10.98 0.42
N LYS A 142 -7.31 -11.23 -0.51
CA LYS A 142 -8.40 -10.30 -0.85
C LYS A 142 -9.74 -10.94 -0.52
N ASP A 143 -10.57 -10.24 0.24
CA ASP A 143 -11.91 -10.72 0.58
C ASP A 143 -12.94 -10.41 -0.53
N ALA A 144 -14.17 -10.89 -0.31
CA ALA A 144 -15.29 -10.72 -1.24
C ALA A 144 -15.70 -9.25 -1.47
N ASP A 145 -15.42 -8.36 -0.51
CA ASP A 145 -15.73 -6.93 -0.57
C ASP A 145 -14.56 -6.11 -1.14
N GLY A 146 -13.43 -6.76 -1.41
CA GLY A 146 -12.23 -6.16 -1.97
C GLY A 146 -11.24 -5.62 -0.94
N ASN A 147 -11.49 -5.83 0.36
CA ASN A 147 -10.53 -5.52 1.40
C ASN A 147 -9.30 -6.43 1.23
N ARG A 148 -8.13 -5.88 1.56
CA ARG A 148 -6.86 -6.58 1.42
C ARG A 148 -6.25 -6.82 2.78
N TYR A 149 -5.68 -8.00 2.95
CA TYR A 149 -4.96 -8.44 4.13
C TYR A 149 -3.61 -8.99 3.73
N GLU A 150 -2.69 -8.98 4.68
CA GLU A 150 -1.32 -9.46 4.47
C GLU A 150 -0.93 -10.42 5.59
N ILE A 151 -0.30 -11.53 5.24
CA ILE A 151 0.56 -12.29 6.15
C ILE A 151 1.98 -11.94 5.75
N GLU A 152 2.70 -11.20 6.60
CA GLU A 152 4.03 -10.65 6.26
C GLU A 152 5.05 -11.77 6.03
N ASN A 153 5.00 -12.81 6.86
CA ASN A 153 5.76 -14.05 6.68
C ASN A 153 5.02 -15.19 7.39
N TYR A 154 4.49 -16.16 6.63
CA TYR A 154 3.72 -17.27 7.17
C TYR A 154 4.56 -18.22 8.02
N HIS A 155 5.90 -18.21 7.90
CA HIS A 155 6.78 -19.00 8.77
C HIS A 155 6.77 -18.50 10.23
N HIS A 156 6.24 -17.30 10.49
CA HIS A 156 6.06 -16.76 11.84
C HIS A 156 4.67 -17.05 12.43
N LEU A 157 3.77 -17.68 11.67
CA LEU A 157 2.48 -18.11 12.20
C LEU A 157 2.67 -19.33 13.12
N ASP A 158 1.74 -19.48 14.07
CA ASP A 158 1.67 -20.72 14.83
C ASP A 158 1.26 -21.90 13.95
N LEU A 159 1.57 -23.13 14.38
CA LEU A 159 1.33 -24.34 13.59
C LEU A 159 -0.13 -24.54 13.18
N ALA A 160 -1.09 -24.13 14.02
CA ALA A 160 -2.51 -24.27 13.69
C ALA A 160 -2.91 -23.27 12.60
N SER A 161 -2.45 -22.02 12.71
CA SER A 161 -2.62 -21.00 11.69
C SER A 161 -2.01 -21.43 10.34
N LEU A 162 -0.79 -21.98 10.37
CA LEU A 162 -0.12 -22.47 9.16
C LEU A 162 -0.87 -23.63 8.50
N ALA A 163 -1.31 -24.61 9.30
CA ALA A 163 -2.08 -25.74 8.78
C ALA A 163 -3.40 -25.30 8.12
N LEU A 164 -4.07 -24.28 8.67
CA LEU A 164 -5.27 -23.69 8.04
C LEU A 164 -4.91 -22.98 6.74
N LEU A 165 -3.86 -22.16 6.73
CA LEU A 165 -3.41 -21.43 5.54
C LEU A 165 -3.03 -22.36 4.39
N GLU A 166 -2.35 -23.48 4.67
CA GLU A 166 -1.95 -24.47 3.65
C GLU A 166 -3.15 -25.08 2.91
N THR A 167 -4.35 -25.07 3.48
CA THR A 167 -5.57 -25.53 2.78
C THR A 167 -6.04 -24.57 1.69
N GLN A 168 -5.49 -23.35 1.67
CA GLN A 168 -5.92 -22.25 0.80
C GLN A 168 -4.89 -21.90 -0.28
N LEU A 169 -3.65 -22.39 -0.16
CA LEU A 169 -2.56 -22.22 -1.13
C LEU A 169 -2.61 -23.31 -2.22
#